data_AF-A0A968JMB0-F1
#
_entry.id   AF-A0A968JMB0-F1
#
_cell.length_a   1.000
_cell.length_b   1.000
_cell.length_c   1.000
_cell.angle_alpha   90.00
_cell.angle_beta   90.00
_cell.angle_gamma   90.00
#
_symmetry.space_group_name_H-M   'P 1'
#
loop_
_entity.id
_entity.type
_entity.pdbx_description
1 polymer ?
#
loop_
_entity_poly.entity_id
_entity_poly.type
_entity_poly.pdbx_seq_one_letter_code
_entity_poly.pdbx_strand_id
1 'polypeptide(L)'
;MMAGTEGLINIENQINKTKTDIYVNINKDKANYFGVPVHEIEKTIRACMAGAPVSKFRDSEGNDFQIVLRLPVRENPVWEDFDKIFVKSLSGKFIPLKQLAVIEFRESPGILFRKGLARTATLISDIKKGFTLNEVLDPVVEQLEKYPFPKGYSYHLGGELENRQESFGGMMKAIFITVLAIFSVLVFQFRSIKQSLVMFAAIPLGFIGSIWALFLTGNTFSFTAFIGLISLVGIVINNSIILVDYTNTLIKQGKPQTEAIQIAGETRFTPIILTTLTTIGGLLPLTLGGVLCGRPWAGGLSED
;
A
#
# COMPACT_ATOMS: atom_id res chain seq x y z
N MET A 1 7.43 -17.46 17.64
CA MET A 1 8.22 -16.22 17.47
C MET A 1 7.29 -15.02 17.57
N MET A 2 6.50 -14.70 16.54
CA MET A 2 5.61 -13.53 16.56
C MET A 2 4.53 -13.57 17.67
N ALA A 3 3.97 -14.74 17.99
CA ALA A 3 2.96 -14.87 19.06
C ALA A 3 3.49 -14.60 20.49
N GLY A 4 4.82 -14.53 20.68
CA GLY A 4 5.45 -14.23 21.96
C GLY A 4 5.97 -12.79 22.08
N THR A 5 5.83 -11.97 21.05
CA THR A 5 6.27 -10.58 21.07
C THR A 5 5.18 -9.70 21.66
N GLU A 6 5.51 -8.96 22.72
CA GLU A 6 4.59 -8.01 23.33
C GLU A 6 4.28 -6.87 22.35
N GLY A 7 2.99 -6.57 22.14
CA GLY A 7 2.54 -5.50 21.24
C GLY A 7 2.00 -5.96 19.87
N LEU A 8 2.18 -7.23 19.48
CA LEU A 8 1.50 -7.80 18.30
C LEU A 8 0.13 -8.38 18.69
N ILE A 9 -0.88 -8.07 17.89
CA ILE A 9 -2.23 -8.65 17.99
C ILE A 9 -2.69 -9.15 16.62
N ASN A 10 -3.73 -9.98 16.58
CA ASN A 10 -4.33 -10.50 15.34
C ASN A 10 -3.32 -11.15 14.38
N ILE A 11 -2.43 -12.00 14.89
CA ILE A 11 -1.43 -12.67 14.05
C ILE A 11 -2.14 -13.72 13.20
N GLU A 12 -2.17 -13.48 11.90
CA GLU A 12 -2.78 -14.36 10.91
C GLU A 12 -1.72 -15.00 10.02
N ASN A 13 -1.77 -16.34 9.93
CA ASN A 13 -0.96 -17.11 8.99
C ASN A 13 -1.83 -17.66 7.88
N GLN A 14 -1.65 -17.14 6.67
CA GLN A 14 -2.45 -17.52 5.52
C GLN A 14 -2.19 -18.96 5.04
N ILE A 15 -1.03 -19.55 5.37
CA ILE A 15 -0.76 -20.96 5.03
C ILE A 15 -1.65 -21.91 5.84
N ASN A 16 -2.05 -21.52 7.04
CA ASN A 16 -2.76 -22.41 7.97
C ASN A 16 -4.26 -22.55 7.63
N LYS A 17 -4.76 -21.85 6.60
CA LYS A 17 -6.12 -22.00 6.09
C LYS A 17 -6.13 -23.00 4.94
N THR A 18 -5.92 -24.27 5.28
CA THR A 18 -6.12 -25.35 4.33
C THR A 18 -7.61 -25.64 4.19
N LYS A 19 -8.02 -25.97 2.97
CA LYS A 19 -9.38 -26.42 2.69
C LYS A 19 -9.33 -27.89 2.34
N THR A 20 -10.38 -28.61 2.71
CA THR A 20 -10.54 -29.99 2.29
C THR A 20 -11.24 -30.00 0.95
N ASP A 21 -10.50 -30.35 -0.10
CA ASP A 21 -11.04 -30.51 -1.44
C ASP A 21 -11.46 -31.97 -1.67
N ILE A 22 -12.50 -32.15 -2.47
CA ILE A 22 -12.94 -33.48 -2.94
C ILE A 22 -12.15 -33.81 -4.21
N TYR A 23 -11.21 -34.74 -4.08
CA TYR A 23 -10.42 -35.24 -5.18
C TYR A 23 -11.07 -36.48 -5.79
N VAL A 24 -11.56 -36.36 -7.03
CA VAL A 24 -12.16 -37.48 -7.77
C VAL A 24 -11.09 -38.14 -8.63
N ASN A 25 -10.58 -39.28 -8.17
CA ASN A 25 -9.59 -40.08 -8.89
C ASN A 25 -10.28 -41.02 -9.88
N ILE A 26 -10.32 -40.63 -11.16
CA ILE A 26 -10.96 -41.40 -12.23
C ILE A 26 -10.08 -42.58 -12.63
N ASN A 27 -10.61 -43.80 -12.54
CA ASN A 27 -9.94 -45.00 -13.03
C ASN A 27 -10.13 -45.12 -14.55
N LYS A 28 -9.09 -44.73 -15.30
CA LYS A 28 -9.10 -44.73 -16.77
C LYS A 28 -9.31 -46.12 -17.36
N ASP A 29 -8.78 -47.16 -16.74
CA ASP A 29 -8.90 -48.55 -17.23
C ASP A 29 -10.34 -49.06 -17.12
N LYS A 30 -11.00 -48.80 -15.99
CA LYS A 30 -12.42 -49.13 -15.81
C LYS A 30 -13.31 -48.29 -16.73
N ALA A 31 -13.02 -47.00 -16.87
CA ALA A 31 -13.75 -46.13 -17.80
C ALA A 31 -13.67 -46.66 -19.24
N ASN A 32 -12.49 -47.08 -19.70
CA ASN A 32 -12.30 -47.68 -21.02
C ASN A 32 -13.02 -49.02 -21.17
N TYR A 33 -12.95 -49.89 -20.15
CA TYR A 33 -13.65 -51.19 -20.15
C TYR A 33 -15.16 -51.03 -20.34
N PHE A 34 -15.77 -50.04 -19.70
CA PHE A 34 -17.18 -49.74 -19.85
C PHE A 34 -17.53 -48.81 -21.03
N GLY A 35 -16.54 -48.41 -21.84
CA GLY A 35 -16.74 -47.52 -22.98
C GLY A 35 -17.24 -46.12 -22.60
N VAL A 36 -16.76 -45.59 -21.47
CA VAL A 36 -17.11 -44.25 -20.97
C VAL A 36 -15.92 -43.30 -21.20
N PRO A 37 -16.07 -42.25 -22.03
CA PRO A 37 -15.03 -41.23 -22.20
C PRO A 37 -14.81 -40.45 -20.90
N VAL A 38 -13.54 -40.15 -20.58
CA VAL A 38 -13.18 -39.39 -19.35
C VAL A 38 -13.85 -38.01 -19.31
N HIS A 39 -13.97 -37.34 -20.46
CA HIS A 39 -14.64 -36.04 -20.53
C HIS A 39 -16.14 -36.11 -20.19
N GLU A 40 -16.81 -37.22 -20.49
CA GLU A 40 -18.23 -37.41 -20.11
C GLU A 40 -18.36 -37.59 -18.60
N ILE A 41 -17.41 -38.28 -17.96
CA ILE A 41 -17.35 -38.42 -16.50
C ILE A 41 -17.19 -37.04 -15.85
N GLU A 42 -16.21 -36.25 -16.29
CA GLU A 42 -15.96 -34.90 -15.77
C GLU A 42 -17.14 -33.95 -15.97
N LYS A 43 -17.74 -33.95 -17.18
CA LYS A 43 -18.91 -33.14 -17.50
C LYS A 43 -20.10 -33.50 -16.63
N THR A 44 -20.34 -34.78 -16.43
CA THR A 44 -21.44 -35.28 -15.58
C THR A 44 -21.23 -34.88 -14.12
N ILE A 45 -20.01 -35.06 -13.57
CA ILE A 45 -19.68 -34.64 -12.20
C ILE A 45 -19.88 -33.13 -12.02
N ARG A 46 -19.36 -32.33 -12.97
CA ARG A 46 -19.49 -30.87 -12.93
C ARG A 46 -20.95 -30.43 -12.97
N ALA A 47 -21.75 -31.04 -13.84
CA ALA A 47 -23.18 -30.77 -13.94
C ALA A 47 -23.91 -31.12 -12.64
N CYS A 48 -23.59 -32.25 -12.01
CA CYS A 48 -24.22 -32.66 -10.76
C CYS A 48 -23.82 -31.78 -9.56
N MET A 49 -22.53 -31.40 -9.44
CA MET A 49 -22.01 -30.68 -8.27
C MET A 49 -22.06 -29.15 -8.40
N ALA A 50 -21.43 -28.61 -9.44
CA ALA A 50 -21.30 -27.16 -9.63
C ALA A 50 -22.47 -26.57 -10.43
N GLY A 51 -23.22 -27.42 -11.12
CA GLY A 51 -24.23 -27.02 -12.09
C GLY A 51 -23.62 -26.78 -13.47
N ALA A 52 -24.34 -27.18 -14.51
CA ALA A 52 -23.97 -26.93 -15.90
C ALA A 52 -24.91 -25.88 -16.52
N PRO A 53 -24.40 -24.76 -17.05
CA PRO A 53 -25.23 -23.81 -17.77
C PRO A 53 -25.74 -24.49 -19.06
N VAL A 54 -27.06 -24.57 -19.21
CA VAL A 54 -27.70 -25.22 -20.36
C VAL A 54 -28.32 -24.23 -21.33
N SER A 55 -28.76 -23.07 -20.85
CA SER A 55 -29.36 -22.02 -21.68
C SER A 55 -29.35 -20.67 -20.98
N LYS A 56 -29.73 -19.61 -21.68
CA LYS A 56 -30.00 -18.28 -21.12
C LYS A 56 -31.45 -17.92 -21.38
N PHE A 57 -32.12 -17.39 -20.35
CA PHE A 57 -33.45 -16.84 -20.44
C PHE A 57 -33.33 -15.31 -20.39
N ARG A 58 -33.91 -14.62 -21.37
CA ARG A 58 -34.00 -13.17 -21.37
C ARG A 58 -35.40 -12.76 -20.95
N ASP A 59 -35.49 -11.96 -19.90
CA ASP A 59 -36.77 -11.40 -19.46
C ASP A 59 -37.19 -10.19 -20.34
N SER A 60 -38.46 -9.82 -20.25
CA SER A 60 -39.10 -8.65 -20.84
C SER A 60 -38.37 -7.32 -20.57
N GLU A 61 -37.66 -7.21 -19.44
CA GLU A 61 -36.83 -6.05 -19.09
C GLU A 61 -35.44 -6.04 -19.75
N GLY A 62 -35.11 -7.08 -20.54
CA GLY A 62 -33.82 -7.22 -21.23
C GLY A 62 -32.70 -7.85 -20.40
N ASN A 63 -33.01 -8.32 -19.18
CA ASN A 63 -32.05 -8.99 -18.29
C ASN A 63 -31.83 -10.45 -18.70
N ASP A 64 -30.56 -10.88 -18.77
CA ASP A 64 -30.16 -12.26 -19.12
C ASP A 64 -29.92 -13.10 -17.86
N PHE A 65 -30.71 -14.16 -17.69
CA PHE A 65 -30.60 -15.15 -16.61
C PHE A 65 -30.05 -16.48 -17.13
N GLN A 66 -29.06 -17.07 -16.45
CA GLN A 66 -28.54 -18.38 -16.82
C GLN A 66 -29.41 -19.51 -16.26
N ILE A 67 -29.85 -20.41 -17.14
CA ILE A 67 -30.49 -21.67 -16.75
C ILE A 67 -29.39 -22.68 -16.50
N VAL A 68 -29.31 -23.19 -15.26
CA VAL A 68 -28.30 -24.14 -14.82
C VAL A 68 -28.97 -25.47 -14.47
N LEU A 69 -28.47 -26.56 -15.05
CA LEU A 69 -28.84 -27.91 -14.68
C LEU A 69 -27.95 -28.38 -13.53
N ARG A 70 -28.54 -28.70 -12.37
CA ARG A 70 -27.82 -29.25 -11.22
C ARG A 70 -28.62 -30.42 -10.63
N LEU A 71 -27.93 -31.37 -10.00
CA LEU A 71 -28.61 -32.36 -9.16
C LEU A 71 -29.30 -31.62 -8.00
N PRO A 72 -30.52 -31.99 -7.58
CA PRO A 72 -31.14 -31.46 -6.38
C PRO A 72 -30.38 -31.97 -5.15
N VAL A 73 -29.30 -31.27 -4.83
CA VAL A 73 -28.52 -31.49 -3.61
C VAL A 73 -29.24 -30.78 -2.46
N ARG A 74 -29.43 -31.47 -1.34
CA ARG A 74 -29.97 -30.89 -0.10
C ARG A 74 -29.06 -29.75 0.36
N GLU A 75 -29.52 -28.88 1.26
CA GLU A 75 -28.67 -27.82 1.84
C GLU A 75 -27.35 -28.36 2.43
N ASN A 76 -27.34 -29.63 2.86
CA ASN A 76 -26.16 -30.37 3.28
C ASN A 76 -25.94 -31.62 2.40
N PRO A 77 -25.00 -31.61 1.43
CA PRO A 77 -24.64 -32.80 0.65
C PRO A 77 -24.10 -33.92 1.55
N VAL A 78 -24.54 -35.15 1.32
CA VAL A 78 -24.03 -36.33 2.03
C VAL A 78 -23.27 -37.23 1.06
N TRP A 79 -22.38 -38.08 1.58
CA TRP A 79 -21.54 -38.96 0.78
C TRP A 79 -22.35 -39.86 -0.18
N GLU A 80 -23.55 -40.28 0.22
CA GLU A 80 -24.44 -41.12 -0.59
C GLU A 80 -25.02 -40.38 -1.80
N ASP A 81 -24.90 -39.06 -1.89
CA ASP A 81 -25.32 -38.31 -3.09
C ASP A 81 -24.43 -38.60 -4.29
N PHE A 82 -23.17 -39.00 -4.08
CA PHE A 82 -22.28 -39.44 -5.15
C PHE A 82 -22.70 -40.79 -5.76
N ASP A 83 -23.36 -41.64 -4.97
CA ASP A 83 -23.87 -42.94 -5.43
C ASP A 83 -25.06 -42.78 -6.41
N LYS A 84 -25.69 -41.60 -6.44
CA LYS A 84 -26.79 -41.26 -7.36
C LYS A 84 -26.31 -40.76 -8.72
N ILE A 85 -25.00 -40.58 -8.90
CA ILE A 85 -24.44 -40.06 -10.15
C ILE A 85 -24.20 -41.23 -11.11
N PHE A 86 -24.88 -41.19 -12.25
CA PHE A 86 -24.72 -42.15 -13.34
C PHE A 86 -24.15 -41.46 -14.58
N VAL A 87 -23.13 -42.07 -15.18
CA VAL A 87 -22.51 -41.59 -16.41
C VAL A 87 -22.95 -42.47 -17.57
N LYS A 88 -23.32 -41.84 -18.69
CA LYS A 88 -23.73 -42.55 -19.91
C LYS A 88 -22.50 -43.05 -20.69
N SER A 89 -22.47 -44.34 -20.98
CA SER A 89 -21.50 -44.97 -21.87
C SER A 89 -21.84 -44.70 -23.34
N LEU A 90 -20.83 -44.82 -24.23
CA LEU A 90 -21.03 -44.84 -25.68
C LEU A 90 -22.00 -45.96 -26.12
N SER A 91 -22.06 -47.05 -25.35
CA SER A 91 -23.01 -48.15 -25.54
C SER A 91 -24.46 -47.82 -25.14
N GLY A 92 -24.73 -46.61 -24.62
CA GLY A 92 -26.04 -46.18 -24.15
C GLY A 92 -26.42 -46.63 -22.74
N LYS A 93 -25.58 -47.45 -22.09
CA LYS A 93 -25.78 -47.89 -20.69
C LYS A 93 -25.39 -46.79 -19.70
N PHE A 94 -26.09 -46.74 -18.58
CA PHE A 94 -25.77 -45.87 -17.45
C PHE A 94 -24.94 -46.63 -16.41
N ILE A 95 -23.76 -46.11 -16.08
CA ILE A 95 -22.82 -46.74 -15.14
C ILE A 95 -22.66 -45.83 -13.92
N PRO A 96 -22.77 -46.36 -12.69
CA PRO A 96 -22.62 -45.57 -11.48
C PRO A 96 -21.19 -45.03 -11.33
N LEU A 97 -21.05 -43.78 -10.88
CA LEU A 97 -19.76 -43.11 -10.72
C LEU A 97 -18.79 -43.89 -9.81
N LYS A 98 -19.31 -44.53 -8.77
CA LYS A 98 -18.55 -45.38 -7.82
C LYS A 98 -17.75 -46.50 -8.48
N GLN A 99 -18.18 -46.99 -9.65
CA GLN A 99 -17.45 -48.02 -10.40
C GLN A 99 -16.31 -47.43 -11.24
N LEU A 100 -16.39 -46.13 -11.57
CA LEU A 100 -15.50 -45.45 -12.50
C LEU A 100 -14.46 -44.57 -11.79
N ALA A 101 -14.76 -44.08 -10.58
CA ALA A 101 -13.88 -43.19 -9.84
C ALA A 101 -13.87 -43.49 -8.34
N VAL A 102 -12.73 -43.22 -7.70
CA VAL A 102 -12.57 -43.21 -6.24
C VAL A 102 -12.54 -41.76 -5.79
N ILE A 103 -13.35 -41.44 -4.78
CA ILE A 103 -13.44 -40.09 -4.23
C ILE A 103 -12.63 -40.05 -2.95
N GLU A 104 -11.71 -39.09 -2.84
CA GLU A 104 -10.82 -38.91 -1.70
C GLU A 104 -10.90 -37.46 -1.20
N PHE A 105 -10.84 -37.26 0.11
CA PHE A 105 -10.64 -35.94 0.68
C PHE A 105 -9.15 -35.65 0.73
N ARG A 106 -8.72 -34.55 0.12
CA ARG A 106 -7.34 -34.09 0.17
C ARG A 106 -7.29 -32.68 0.72
N GLU A 107 -6.37 -32.48 1.63
CA GLU A 107 -6.04 -31.15 2.11
C GLU A 107 -5.32 -30.39 0.99
N SER A 108 -5.86 -29.24 0.64
CA SER A 108 -5.42 -28.44 -0.49
C SER A 108 -5.34 -26.97 -0.06
N PRO A 109 -4.27 -26.24 -0.44
CA PRO A 109 -4.19 -24.82 -0.15
C PRO A 109 -5.26 -24.08 -0.96
N GLY A 110 -6.22 -23.46 -0.28
CA GLY A 110 -7.32 -22.77 -0.95
C GLY A 110 -6.89 -21.56 -1.77
N ILE A 111 -5.73 -20.97 -1.45
CA ILE A 111 -5.15 -19.82 -2.16
C ILE A 111 -3.63 -19.99 -2.21
N LEU A 112 -3.04 -19.69 -3.36
CA LEU A 112 -1.59 -19.66 -3.55
C LEU A 112 -1.11 -18.21 -3.72
N PHE A 113 -0.47 -17.65 -2.71
CA PHE A 113 0.10 -16.31 -2.78
C PHE A 113 1.45 -16.32 -3.50
N ARG A 114 1.66 -15.32 -4.37
CA ARG A 114 2.92 -15.10 -5.08
C ARG A 114 3.26 -13.61 -5.09
N LYS A 115 4.50 -13.26 -4.75
CA LYS A 115 5.10 -11.93 -4.94
C LYS A 115 6.38 -12.10 -5.74
N GLY A 116 6.54 -11.35 -6.84
CA GLY A 116 7.74 -11.44 -7.69
C GLY A 116 7.99 -12.82 -8.29
N LEU A 117 6.94 -13.53 -8.73
CA LEU A 117 6.98 -14.90 -9.28
C LEU A 117 7.37 -16.03 -8.31
N ALA A 118 7.76 -15.72 -7.07
CA ALA A 118 8.02 -16.71 -6.04
C ALA A 118 6.75 -17.03 -5.23
N ARG A 119 6.62 -18.27 -4.75
CA ARG A 119 5.57 -18.65 -3.80
C ARG A 119 5.86 -17.99 -2.46
N THR A 120 4.87 -17.30 -1.90
CA THR A 120 5.05 -16.50 -0.68
C THR A 120 4.11 -16.97 0.42
N ALA A 121 4.61 -16.93 1.64
CA ALA A 121 3.85 -17.11 2.87
C ALA A 121 3.69 -15.74 3.53
N THR A 122 2.47 -15.21 3.59
CA THR A 122 2.23 -13.92 4.24
C THR A 122 1.81 -14.15 5.68
N LEU A 123 2.57 -13.55 6.60
CA LEU A 123 2.20 -13.39 8.00
C LEU A 123 1.73 -11.94 8.19
N ILE A 124 0.50 -11.77 8.65
CA ILE A 124 -0.09 -10.45 8.91
C ILE A 124 -0.26 -10.32 10.42
N SER A 125 -0.01 -9.13 10.94
CA SER A 125 -0.20 -8.82 12.35
C SER A 125 -0.52 -7.34 12.50
N ASP A 126 -1.40 -7.04 13.44
CA ASP A 126 -1.70 -5.68 13.84
C ASP A 126 -0.87 -5.27 15.06
N ILE A 127 -0.68 -3.97 15.23
CA ILE A 127 0.05 -3.40 16.36
C ILE A 127 -0.95 -2.93 17.41
N LYS A 128 -0.74 -3.33 18.66
CA LYS A 128 -1.54 -2.89 19.80
C LYS A 128 -1.39 -1.38 20.00
N LYS A 129 -2.51 -0.71 20.28
CA LYS A 129 -2.52 0.73 20.62
C LYS A 129 -1.55 1.01 21.77
N GLY A 130 -0.63 1.96 21.57
CA GLY A 130 0.36 2.38 22.55
C GLY A 130 1.80 1.93 22.27
N PHE A 131 2.00 0.99 21.33
CA PHE A 131 3.33 0.57 20.88
C PHE A 131 3.67 1.23 19.54
N THR A 132 4.95 1.54 19.31
CA THR A 132 5.42 2.00 18.00
C THR A 132 5.82 0.84 17.10
N LEU A 133 5.78 1.06 15.78
CA LEU A 133 6.15 0.06 14.77
C LEU A 133 7.56 -0.50 15.01
N ASN A 134 8.53 0.36 15.33
CA ASN A 134 9.93 -0.05 15.52
C ASN A 134 10.10 -0.85 16.82
N GLU A 135 9.48 -0.42 17.92
CA GLU A 135 9.54 -1.13 19.21
C GLU A 135 9.11 -2.60 19.10
N VAL A 136 8.13 -2.88 18.24
CA VAL A 136 7.59 -4.24 18.07
C VAL A 136 8.34 -5.02 17.01
N LEU A 137 8.83 -4.36 15.96
CA LEU A 137 9.51 -5.04 14.85
C LEU A 137 10.97 -5.36 15.15
N ASP A 138 11.72 -4.49 15.82
CA ASP A 138 13.13 -4.71 16.15
C ASP A 138 13.37 -6.08 16.82
N PRO A 139 12.64 -6.49 17.89
CA PRO A 139 12.82 -7.81 18.49
C PRO A 139 12.41 -8.96 17.58
N VAL A 140 11.46 -8.75 16.66
CA VAL A 140 11.04 -9.76 15.68
C VAL A 140 12.12 -9.96 14.62
N VAL A 141 12.71 -8.87 14.13
CA VAL A 141 13.80 -8.91 13.16
C VAL A 141 15.03 -9.60 13.75
N GLU A 142 15.39 -9.28 14.99
CA GLU A 142 16.51 -9.94 15.68
C GLU A 142 16.30 -11.46 15.83
N GLN A 143 15.06 -11.90 16.07
CA GLN A 143 14.72 -13.32 16.10
C GLN A 143 14.75 -13.97 14.71
N LEU A 144 14.31 -13.25 13.67
CA LEU A 144 14.33 -13.75 12.29
C LEU A 144 15.76 -13.88 11.76
N GLU A 145 16.66 -12.96 12.08
CA GLU A 145 18.08 -13.04 11.69
C GLU A 145 18.78 -14.25 12.30
N LYS A 146 18.39 -14.64 13.51
CA LYS A 146 18.92 -15.83 14.21
C LYS A 146 18.28 -17.14 13.74
N TYR A 147 17.23 -17.09 12.93
CA TYR A 147 16.52 -18.28 12.47
C TYR A 147 17.22 -18.91 11.26
N PRO A 148 17.61 -20.20 11.31
CA PRO A 148 18.26 -20.87 10.19
C PRO A 148 17.25 -21.20 9.09
N PHE A 149 17.08 -20.28 8.15
CA PHE A 149 16.24 -20.51 6.98
C PHE A 149 16.79 -21.66 6.12
N PRO A 150 15.95 -22.61 5.68
CA PRO A 150 16.35 -23.63 4.72
C PRO A 150 16.82 -23.00 3.40
N LYS A 151 17.72 -23.68 2.68
CA LYS A 151 18.23 -23.19 1.39
C LYS A 151 17.06 -22.89 0.42
N GLY A 152 17.05 -21.69 -0.13
CA GLY A 152 16.02 -21.23 -1.07
C GLY A 152 14.85 -20.46 -0.44
N TYR A 153 14.83 -20.28 0.88
CA TYR A 153 13.86 -19.43 1.57
C TYR A 153 14.51 -18.10 1.95
N SER A 154 13.82 -17.00 1.64
CA SER A 154 14.11 -15.67 2.14
C SER A 154 12.88 -15.11 2.86
N TYR A 155 13.11 -14.20 3.80
CA TYR A 155 12.04 -13.38 4.35
C TYR A 155 12.17 -11.95 3.81
N HIS A 156 11.03 -11.29 3.65
CA HIS A 156 10.97 -9.89 3.29
C HIS A 156 9.98 -9.22 4.23
N LEU A 157 10.40 -8.12 4.85
CA LEU A 157 9.53 -7.29 5.68
C LEU A 157 8.70 -6.42 4.74
N GLY A 158 7.38 -6.62 4.76
CA GLY A 158 6.44 -5.86 3.93
C GLY A 158 5.55 -4.93 4.76
N GLY A 159 4.59 -4.31 4.10
CA GLY A 159 3.56 -3.51 4.75
C GLY A 159 4.00 -2.07 5.04
N GLU A 160 3.72 -1.57 6.24
CA GLU A 160 3.94 -0.15 6.57
C GLU A 160 5.42 0.25 6.50
N LEU A 161 6.35 -0.64 6.87
CA LEU A 161 7.80 -0.39 6.73
C LEU A 161 8.23 -0.24 5.27
N GLU A 162 7.81 -1.17 4.40
CA GLU A 162 8.12 -1.14 2.97
C GLU A 162 7.57 0.15 2.35
N ASN A 163 6.30 0.47 2.62
CA ASN A 163 5.66 1.70 2.15
C ASN A 163 6.36 2.96 2.68
N ARG A 164 6.77 2.99 3.96
CA ARG A 164 7.56 4.09 4.52
C ARG A 164 8.88 4.20 3.76
N GLN A 165 9.65 3.13 3.65
CA GLN A 165 10.98 3.17 3.04
C GLN A 165 10.93 3.57 1.56
N GLU A 166 9.97 3.06 0.79
CA GLU A 166 9.76 3.48 -0.60
C GLU A 166 9.37 4.97 -0.68
N SER A 167 8.45 5.42 0.16
CA SER A 167 8.03 6.83 0.21
C SER A 167 9.18 7.75 0.62
N PHE A 168 9.94 7.40 1.66
CA PHE A 168 11.11 8.15 2.13
C PHE A 168 12.24 8.17 1.10
N GLY A 169 12.49 7.06 0.43
CA GLY A 169 13.45 6.98 -0.68
C GLY A 169 13.07 7.88 -1.85
N GLY A 170 11.78 7.92 -2.21
CA GLY A 170 11.24 8.84 -3.20
C GLY A 170 11.36 10.31 -2.78
N MET A 171 11.05 10.62 -1.52
CA MET A 171 11.15 11.97 -0.95
C MET A 171 12.58 12.54 -0.99
N MET A 172 13.60 11.75 -0.65
CA MET A 172 14.99 12.21 -0.73
C MET A 172 15.42 12.56 -2.15
N LYS A 173 15.01 11.75 -3.14
CA LYS A 173 15.25 12.06 -4.56
C LYS A 173 14.52 13.34 -4.97
N ALA A 174 13.27 13.51 -4.53
CA ALA A 174 12.48 14.70 -4.81
C ALA A 174 13.09 15.97 -4.19
N ILE A 175 13.61 15.92 -2.96
CA ILE A 175 14.37 17.03 -2.34
C ILE A 175 15.56 17.37 -3.22
N PHE A 176 16.37 16.38 -3.59
CA PHE A 176 17.58 16.62 -4.36
C PHE A 176 17.28 17.33 -5.69
N ILE A 177 16.28 16.86 -6.43
CA ILE A 177 15.83 17.48 -7.69
C ILE A 177 15.28 18.90 -7.43
N THR A 178 14.46 19.09 -6.40
CA THR A 178 13.85 20.38 -6.07
C THR A 178 14.89 21.42 -5.68
N VAL A 179 15.81 21.05 -4.79
CA VAL A 179 16.94 21.89 -4.34
C VAL A 179 17.79 22.30 -5.54
N LEU A 180 18.10 21.36 -6.44
CA LEU A 180 18.87 21.64 -7.65
C LEU A 180 18.11 22.57 -8.62
N ALA A 181 16.82 22.36 -8.81
CA ALA A 181 15.98 23.20 -9.65
C ALA A 181 15.90 24.64 -9.12
N ILE A 182 15.63 24.79 -7.82
CA ILE A 182 15.63 26.09 -7.13
C ILE A 182 16.99 26.78 -7.27
N PHE A 183 18.08 26.05 -7.02
CA PHE A 183 19.43 26.60 -7.14
C PHE A 183 19.69 27.10 -8.56
N SER A 184 19.32 26.32 -9.56
CA SER A 184 19.46 26.68 -10.97
C SER A 184 18.69 27.96 -11.29
N VAL A 185 17.42 28.05 -10.87
CA VAL A 185 16.59 29.26 -11.06
C VAL A 185 17.22 30.48 -10.39
N LEU A 186 17.75 30.37 -9.17
CA LEU A 186 18.43 31.49 -8.51
C LEU A 186 19.70 31.92 -9.24
N VAL A 187 20.49 30.97 -9.76
CA VAL A 187 21.70 31.29 -10.52
C VAL A 187 21.34 32.01 -11.83
N PHE A 188 20.28 31.56 -12.52
CA PHE A 188 19.79 32.23 -13.72
C PHE A 188 19.25 33.64 -13.43
N GLN A 189 18.51 33.81 -12.33
CA GLN A 189 17.91 35.08 -11.94
C GLN A 189 18.97 36.15 -11.63
N PHE A 190 19.94 35.82 -10.77
CA PHE A 190 20.94 36.78 -10.30
C PHE A 190 22.21 36.81 -11.16
N ARG A 191 22.35 35.89 -12.12
CA ARG A 191 23.56 35.68 -12.93
C ARG A 191 24.84 35.59 -12.07
N SER A 192 24.73 35.13 -10.83
CA SER A 192 25.82 35.11 -9.86
C SER A 192 25.65 33.99 -8.84
N ILE A 193 26.55 33.00 -8.90
CA ILE A 193 26.54 31.82 -8.02
C ILE A 193 26.72 32.23 -6.54
N LYS A 194 27.54 33.25 -6.27
CA LYS A 194 27.80 33.71 -4.90
C LYS A 194 26.55 34.25 -4.24
N GLN A 195 25.75 35.04 -4.96
CA GLN A 195 24.51 35.61 -4.42
C GLN A 195 23.45 34.53 -4.20
N SER A 196 23.33 33.58 -5.13
CA SER A 196 22.45 32.43 -4.97
C SER A 196 22.82 31.60 -3.74
N LEU A 197 24.12 31.40 -3.47
CA LEU A 197 24.59 30.65 -2.30
C LEU A 197 24.26 31.34 -0.97
N VAL A 198 24.33 32.68 -0.92
CA VAL A 198 23.92 33.47 0.25
C VAL A 198 22.41 33.29 0.53
N MET A 199 21.56 33.27 -0.50
CA MET A 199 20.13 32.99 -0.31
C MET A 199 19.88 31.55 0.13
N PHE A 200 20.66 30.60 -0.37
CA PHE A 200 20.59 29.19 0.04
C PHE A 200 20.94 28.97 1.51
N ALA A 201 21.80 29.81 2.08
CA ALA A 201 22.14 29.75 3.51
C ALA A 201 20.94 30.05 4.44
N ALA A 202 19.85 30.63 3.92
CA ALA A 202 18.62 30.83 4.69
C ALA A 202 17.77 29.54 4.83
N ILE A 203 17.94 28.55 3.94
CA ILE A 203 17.14 27.32 3.93
C ILE A 203 17.32 26.48 5.21
N PRO A 204 18.56 26.21 5.70
CA PRO A 204 18.76 25.44 6.93
C PRO A 204 18.06 26.05 8.16
N LEU A 205 17.98 27.39 8.23
CA LEU A 205 17.27 28.08 9.31
C LEU A 205 15.77 27.76 9.31
N GLY A 206 15.15 27.75 8.13
CA GLY A 206 13.75 27.34 7.97
C GLY A 206 13.53 25.86 8.32
N PHE A 207 14.46 24.98 7.91
CA PHE A 207 14.40 23.56 8.20
C PHE A 207 14.45 23.29 9.72
N ILE A 208 15.36 23.94 10.44
CA ILE A 208 15.44 23.85 11.91
C ILE A 208 14.13 24.29 12.55
N GLY A 209 13.56 25.42 12.12
CA GLY A 209 12.26 25.91 12.61
C GLY A 209 11.12 24.91 12.38
N SER A 210 11.09 24.25 11.23
CA SER A 210 10.06 23.25 10.91
C SER A 210 10.15 22.00 11.79
N ILE A 211 11.37 21.51 12.07
CA ILE A 211 11.58 20.37 12.96
C ILE A 211 11.19 20.72 14.39
N TRP A 212 11.57 21.92 14.85
CA TRP A 212 11.18 22.41 16.17
C TRP A 212 9.65 22.50 16.32
N ALA A 213 8.95 22.98 15.29
CA ALA A 213 7.48 23.03 15.30
C ALA A 213 6.83 21.64 15.34
N LEU A 214 7.36 20.67 14.59
CA LEU A 214 6.90 19.27 14.64
C LEU A 214 7.14 18.65 16.01
N PHE A 215 8.30 18.91 16.62
CA PHE A 215 8.64 18.44 17.95
C PHE A 215 7.69 18.99 19.02
N LEU A 216 7.41 20.31 19.00
CA LEU A 216 6.46 20.94 19.93
C LEU A 216 5.03 20.44 19.76
N THR A 217 4.61 20.12 18.54
CA THR A 217 3.26 19.61 18.26
C THR A 217 3.14 18.09 18.45
N GLY A 218 4.26 17.39 18.71
CA GLY A 218 4.28 15.92 18.85
C GLY A 218 3.98 15.17 17.54
N ASN A 219 4.07 15.85 16.39
CA ASN A 219 3.78 15.25 15.10
C ASN A 219 5.02 14.56 14.51
N THR A 220 4.82 13.39 13.91
CA THR A 220 5.88 12.67 13.19
C THR A 220 6.14 13.28 11.82
N PHE A 221 7.37 13.14 11.32
CA PHE A 221 7.71 13.55 9.95
C PHE A 221 7.00 12.63 8.94
N SER A 222 5.94 13.14 8.33
CA SER A 222 5.10 12.43 7.36
C SER A 222 5.24 13.02 5.95
N PHE A 223 4.63 12.37 4.96
CA PHE A 223 4.56 12.89 3.59
C PHE A 223 3.89 14.29 3.52
N THR A 224 2.89 14.54 4.37
CA THR A 224 2.26 15.87 4.47
C THR A 224 3.23 16.91 5.05
N ALA A 225 3.99 16.55 6.09
CA ALA A 225 5.01 17.42 6.65
C ALA A 225 6.11 17.74 5.62
N PHE A 226 6.44 16.78 4.75
CA PHE A 226 7.38 16.96 3.65
C PHE A 226 6.91 17.98 2.61
N ILE A 227 5.64 17.94 2.20
CA ILE A 227 5.06 18.96 1.30
C ILE A 227 5.08 20.35 1.95
N GLY A 228 4.78 20.41 3.26
CA GLY A 228 4.87 21.64 4.04
C GLY A 228 6.29 22.20 4.07
N LEU A 229 7.30 21.33 4.23
CA LEU A 229 8.69 21.72 4.20
C LEU A 229 9.11 22.30 2.84
N ILE A 230 8.73 21.66 1.73
CA ILE A 230 9.04 22.18 0.39
C ILE A 230 8.39 23.57 0.18
N SER A 231 7.15 23.74 0.64
CA SER A 231 6.46 25.03 0.59
C SER A 231 7.18 26.09 1.42
N LEU A 232 7.67 25.73 2.61
CA LEU A 232 8.44 26.61 3.49
C LEU A 232 9.74 27.09 2.81
N VAL A 233 10.45 26.20 2.11
CA VAL A 233 11.65 26.55 1.36
C VAL A 233 11.35 27.66 0.35
N GLY A 234 10.25 27.57 -0.39
CA GLY A 234 9.84 28.62 -1.35
C GLY A 234 9.59 29.99 -0.69
N ILE A 235 8.93 30.00 0.46
CA ILE A 235 8.65 31.24 1.21
C ILE A 235 9.95 31.88 1.71
N VAL A 236 10.84 31.08 2.31
CA VAL A 236 12.15 31.55 2.80
C VAL A 236 13.00 32.13 1.68
N ILE A 237 12.98 31.48 0.51
CA ILE A 237 13.71 31.95 -0.66
C ILE A 237 13.11 33.25 -1.20
N ASN A 238 11.78 33.37 -1.29
CA ASN A 238 11.14 34.61 -1.74
C ASN A 238 11.56 35.82 -0.87
N ASN A 239 11.54 35.64 0.46
CA ASN A 239 12.00 36.67 1.38
C ASN A 239 13.49 37.02 1.18
N SER A 240 14.32 36.00 0.89
CA SER A 240 15.75 36.18 0.61
C SER A 240 16.01 36.90 -0.73
N ILE A 241 15.25 36.59 -1.78
CA ILE A 241 15.33 37.22 -3.09
C ILE A 241 15.09 38.73 -2.97
N ILE A 242 14.00 39.14 -2.31
CA ILE A 242 13.63 40.55 -2.17
C ILE A 242 14.71 41.35 -1.43
N LEU A 243 15.28 40.79 -0.37
CA LEU A 243 16.31 41.46 0.43
C LEU A 243 17.61 41.64 -0.37
N VAL A 244 18.07 40.57 -1.02
CA VAL A 244 19.34 40.60 -1.78
C VAL A 244 19.19 41.44 -3.05
N ASP A 245 18.05 41.37 -3.74
CA ASP A 245 17.79 42.20 -4.93
C ASP A 245 17.79 43.70 -4.59
N TYR A 246 17.18 44.09 -3.48
CA TYR A 246 17.18 45.48 -3.03
C TYR A 246 18.58 45.93 -2.59
N THR A 247 19.32 45.07 -1.89
CA THR A 247 20.74 45.34 -1.53
C THR A 247 21.58 45.57 -2.79
N ASN A 248 21.45 44.70 -3.80
CA ASN A 248 22.15 44.84 -5.08
C ASN A 248 21.77 46.13 -5.81
N THR A 249 20.51 46.54 -5.72
CA THR A 249 20.03 47.78 -6.33
C THR A 249 20.70 49.00 -5.69
N LEU A 250 20.81 49.04 -4.36
CA LEU A 250 21.51 50.11 -3.63
C LEU A 250 23.01 50.16 -3.94
N ILE A 251 23.66 49.00 -4.08
CA ILE A 251 25.06 48.90 -4.50
C ILE A 251 25.23 49.47 -5.92
N LYS A 252 24.33 49.14 -6.85
CA LYS A 252 24.34 49.70 -8.22
C LYS A 252 24.12 51.21 -8.25
N GLN A 253 23.41 51.76 -7.26
CA GLN A 253 23.22 53.20 -7.09
C GLN A 253 24.44 53.90 -6.46
N GLY A 254 25.53 53.17 -6.21
CA GLY A 254 26.80 53.73 -5.72
C GLY A 254 26.95 53.74 -4.20
N LYS A 255 26.02 53.13 -3.44
CA LYS A 255 26.18 53.01 -1.99
C LYS A 255 27.22 51.94 -1.62
N PRO A 256 28.04 52.17 -0.58
CA PRO A 256 28.96 51.16 -0.07
C PRO A 256 28.19 49.95 0.47
N GLN A 257 28.78 48.76 0.35
CA GLN A 257 28.11 47.48 0.62
C GLN A 257 27.51 47.37 2.03
N THR A 258 28.23 47.84 3.05
CA THR A 258 27.77 47.81 4.45
C THR A 258 26.55 48.70 4.67
N GLU A 259 26.58 49.92 4.13
CA GLU A 259 25.46 50.86 4.19
C GLU A 259 24.25 50.33 3.40
N ALA A 260 24.49 49.73 2.23
CA ALA A 260 23.44 49.13 1.41
C ALA A 260 22.71 47.98 2.13
N ILE A 261 23.43 47.12 2.87
CA ILE A 261 22.83 46.03 3.66
C ILE A 261 21.99 46.60 4.81
N GLN A 262 22.47 47.63 5.49
CA GLN A 262 21.74 48.24 6.62
C GLN A 262 20.43 48.88 6.14
N ILE A 263 20.50 49.71 5.10
CA ILE A 263 19.32 50.35 4.50
C ILE A 263 18.35 49.31 3.94
N ALA A 264 18.88 48.25 3.30
CA ALA A 264 18.04 47.19 2.79
C ALA A 264 17.32 46.42 3.90
N GLY A 265 18.02 46.12 5.00
CA GLY A 265 17.45 45.52 6.18
C GLY A 265 16.31 46.36 6.76
N GLU A 266 16.57 47.63 7.07
CA GLU A 266 15.57 48.53 7.65
C GLU A 266 14.33 48.70 6.75
N THR A 267 14.54 48.86 5.45
CA THR A 267 13.44 49.08 4.49
C THR A 267 12.60 47.81 4.28
N ARG A 268 13.24 46.63 4.26
CA ARG A 268 12.57 45.36 3.90
C ARG A 268 12.10 44.57 5.11
N PHE A 269 12.55 44.88 6.32
CA PHE A 269 12.14 44.19 7.53
C PHE A 269 10.62 44.18 7.73
N THR A 270 9.98 45.35 7.67
CA THR A 270 8.52 45.47 7.91
C THR A 270 7.69 44.68 6.87
N PRO A 271 7.95 44.80 5.55
CA PRO A 271 7.27 43.96 4.55
C PRO A 271 7.49 42.44 4.74
N ILE A 272 8.72 42.01 5.09
CA ILE A 272 9.03 40.59 5.29
C ILE A 272 8.30 40.03 6.51
N ILE A 273 8.20 40.81 7.60
CA ILE A 273 7.41 40.40 8.77
C ILE A 273 5.93 40.31 8.43
N LEU A 274 5.38 41.28 7.71
CA LEU A 274 3.97 41.30 7.35
C LEU A 274 3.60 40.06 6.54
N THR A 275 4.37 39.73 5.50
CA THR A 275 4.15 38.52 4.67
C THR A 275 4.28 37.22 5.48
N THR A 276 5.25 37.15 6.39
CA THR A 276 5.42 35.99 7.27
C THR A 276 4.23 35.84 8.22
N LEU A 277 3.78 36.93 8.85
CA LEU A 277 2.60 36.93 9.72
C LEU A 277 1.31 36.60 8.96
N THR A 278 1.15 37.10 7.73
CA THR A 278 0.01 36.75 6.87
C THR A 278 0.01 35.26 6.53
N THR A 279 1.19 34.68 6.23
CA THR A 279 1.31 33.24 5.95
C THR A 279 0.96 32.42 7.19
N ILE A 280 1.52 32.78 8.35
CA ILE A 280 1.21 32.11 9.63
C ILE A 280 -0.28 32.23 9.92
N GLY A 281 -0.86 33.43 9.84
CA GLY A 281 -2.28 33.67 10.09
C GLY A 281 -3.20 32.93 9.10
N GLY A 282 -2.81 32.80 7.84
CA GLY A 282 -3.55 32.04 6.83
C GLY A 282 -3.48 30.52 7.02
N LEU A 283 -2.35 30.00 7.51
CA LEU A 283 -2.16 28.57 7.76
C LEU A 283 -2.64 28.14 9.16
N LEU A 284 -2.74 29.07 10.10
CA LEU A 284 -3.13 28.80 11.49
C LEU A 284 -4.50 28.11 11.59
N PRO A 285 -5.55 28.50 10.84
CA PRO A 285 -6.82 27.76 10.79
C PRO A 285 -6.69 26.34 10.27
N LEU A 286 -5.77 26.06 9.32
CA LEU A 286 -5.55 24.70 8.82
C LEU A 286 -4.87 23.84 9.90
N THR A 287 -3.91 24.41 10.63
CA THR A 287 -3.21 23.71 11.71
C THR A 287 -4.09 23.44 12.93
N LEU A 288 -4.95 24.40 13.30
CA LEU A 288 -5.88 24.26 14.43
C LEU A 288 -7.16 23.53 14.02
N GLY A 289 -7.60 23.66 12.77
CA GLY A 289 -8.80 23.04 12.23
C GLY A 289 -8.73 21.52 12.22
N GLY A 290 -7.55 20.93 12.06
CA GLY A 290 -7.34 19.48 12.26
C GLY A 290 -7.46 19.03 13.73
N VAL A 291 -7.34 19.96 14.69
CA VAL A 291 -7.45 19.70 16.14
C VAL A 291 -8.87 20.04 16.66
N LEU A 292 -9.52 21.05 16.10
CA LEU A 292 -10.87 21.53 16.50
C LEU A 292 -12.01 20.88 15.71
N CYS A 293 -11.78 20.48 14.45
CA CYS A 293 -12.72 19.69 13.66
C CYS A 293 -12.25 18.24 13.71
N GLY A 294 -12.72 17.52 14.74
CA GLY A 294 -12.15 16.27 15.21
C GLY A 294 -11.89 15.23 14.12
N ARG A 295 -10.70 14.62 14.14
CA ARG A 295 -10.24 13.44 13.37
C ARG A 295 -11.37 12.73 12.60
N PRO A 296 -11.44 12.88 11.26
CA PRO A 296 -12.05 11.83 10.43
C PRO A 296 -11.14 11.26 9.34
N TRP A 297 -9.82 11.55 9.33
CA TRP A 297 -8.92 11.08 8.25
C TRP A 297 -8.05 9.86 8.63
N ALA A 298 -8.28 9.27 9.79
CA ALA A 298 -7.68 7.99 10.20
C ALA A 298 -8.80 7.05 10.68
N GLY A 299 -9.42 6.33 9.74
CA GLY A 299 -10.44 5.31 10.03
C GLY A 299 -11.62 5.30 9.06
N GLY A 300 -11.36 5.32 7.76
CA GLY A 300 -12.35 5.07 6.72
C GLY A 300 -11.97 3.86 5.90
N LEU A 301 -11.99 2.68 6.53
CA LEU A 301 -12.14 1.36 5.90
C LEU A 301 -12.72 0.41 6.97
N SER A 302 -13.97 0.68 7.35
CA SER A 302 -14.88 -0.32 7.88
C SER A 302 -16.14 -0.25 7.03
N GLU A 303 -16.02 -0.74 5.81
CA GLU A 303 -17.14 -1.36 5.11
C GLU A 303 -16.75 -2.84 4.96
N ASP A 304 -17.65 -3.67 5.48
CA ASP A 304 -17.66 -5.13 5.68
C ASP A 304 -17.12 -5.66 7.01
#